data_AF-A0A6V7VJL5-F1
#
_entry.id   AF-A0A6V7VJL5-F1
#
_cell.length_a   1.000
_cell.length_b   1.000
_cell.length_c   1.000
_cell.angle_alpha   90.00
_cell.angle_beta   90.00
_cell.angle_gamma   90.00
#
_symmetry.space_group_name_H-M   'P 1'
#
loop_
_entity.id
_entity.type
_entity.pdbx_description
1 polymer ?
#
loop_
_entity_poly.entity_id
_entity_poly.type
_entity_poly.pdbx_seq_one_letter_code
_entity_poly.pdbx_strand_id
1 'polypeptide(L)'
;MSQQKLQAFEDFIKICKNGDNLHKHFLQFMMQRRCIEVPRIGETFLEFCNNDEATEEKTRNLDKLDPDQNRQAMKALRKAIDPMLHRVGMYIVHIADEYSRNMEYWVLASDLNFAPSLLQAGSLQKDELSMFHFG
;
A
#
# COMPACT_ATOMS: atom_id res chain seq x y z
N MET A 1 4.03 -24.55 5.11
CA MET A 1 2.85 -23.70 5.40
C MET A 1 1.68 -24.60 5.78
N SER A 2 0.88 -24.22 6.79
CA SER A 2 -0.40 -24.90 7.03
C SER A 2 -1.40 -24.53 5.92
N GLN A 3 -2.19 -25.50 5.48
CA GLN A 3 -3.13 -25.37 4.35
C GLN A 3 -4.13 -24.21 4.54
N GLN A 4 -4.48 -23.88 5.79
CA GLN A 4 -5.34 -22.75 6.15
C GLN A 4 -4.74 -21.36 5.87
N LYS A 5 -3.41 -21.19 6.02
CA LYS A 5 -2.75 -19.90 5.76
C LYS A 5 -2.70 -19.57 4.27
N LEU A 6 -2.47 -20.59 3.43
CA LEU A 6 -2.50 -20.44 1.98
C LEU A 6 -3.90 -20.03 1.52
N GLN A 7 -4.93 -20.68 2.06
CA GLN A 7 -6.32 -20.40 1.72
C GLN A 7 -6.72 -18.96 2.11
N ALA A 8 -6.37 -18.51 3.32
CA ALA A 8 -6.62 -17.13 3.75
C ALA A 8 -5.93 -16.09 2.86
N PHE A 9 -4.71 -16.38 2.40
CA PHE A 9 -3.99 -15.54 1.45
C PHE A 9 -4.68 -15.50 0.09
N GLU A 10 -5.06 -16.64 -0.48
CA GLU A 10 -5.78 -16.70 -1.75
C GLU A 10 -7.13 -15.97 -1.69
N ASP A 11 -7.86 -16.12 -0.58
CA ASP A 11 -9.13 -15.45 -0.38
C ASP A 11 -8.96 -13.94 -0.19
N PHE A 12 -7.90 -13.50 0.48
CA PHE A 12 -7.50 -12.09 0.51
C PHE A 12 -7.24 -11.55 -0.90
N ILE A 13 -6.49 -12.26 -1.75
CA ILE A 13 -6.26 -11.85 -3.15
C ILE A 13 -7.56 -11.76 -3.95
N LYS A 14 -8.51 -12.68 -3.73
CA LYS A 14 -9.85 -12.60 -4.36
C LYS A 14 -10.62 -11.37 -3.89
N ILE A 15 -10.56 -11.04 -2.60
CA ILE A 15 -11.18 -9.85 -2.03
C ILE A 15 -10.58 -8.58 -2.65
N CYS A 16 -9.26 -8.49 -2.79
CA CYS A 16 -8.59 -7.35 -3.45
C CYS A 16 -9.01 -7.15 -4.91
N LYS A 17 -9.34 -8.24 -5.62
CA LYS A 17 -9.75 -8.19 -7.04
C LYS A 17 -11.22 -7.83 -7.23
N ASN A 18 -12.09 -8.17 -6.27
CA ASN A 18 -13.54 -8.09 -6.41
C ASN A 18 -14.21 -7.08 -5.47
N GLY A 19 -13.48 -6.48 -4.53
CA GLY A 19 -14.04 -5.55 -3.56
C GLY A 19 -14.20 -4.12 -4.10
N ASP A 20 -15.45 -3.69 -4.29
CA ASP A 20 -15.83 -2.37 -4.83
C ASP A 20 -15.36 -1.17 -3.99
N ASN A 21 -14.82 -1.38 -2.78
CA ASN A 21 -14.31 -0.30 -1.92
C ASN A 21 -12.95 -0.57 -1.25
N LEU A 22 -12.37 -1.78 -1.38
CA LEU A 22 -11.12 -2.12 -0.69
C LEU A 22 -9.95 -1.27 -1.18
N HIS A 23 -9.90 -1.05 -2.49
CA HIS A 23 -8.91 -0.20 -3.14
C HIS A 23 -9.00 1.25 -2.65
N LYS A 24 -10.20 1.78 -2.39
CA LYS A 24 -10.38 3.15 -1.88
C LYS A 24 -9.86 3.28 -0.45
N HIS A 25 -10.22 2.36 0.44
CA HIS A 25 -9.73 2.36 1.83
C HIS A 25 -8.21 2.18 1.88
N PHE A 26 -7.65 1.29 1.05
CA PHE A 26 -6.22 1.11 0.94
C PHE A 26 -5.51 2.39 0.45
N LEU A 27 -6.05 3.07 -0.56
CA LEU A 27 -5.49 4.34 -1.04
C LEU A 27 -5.59 5.45 0.00
N GLN A 28 -6.72 5.56 0.72
CA GLN A 28 -6.87 6.50 1.83
C GLN A 28 -5.84 6.23 2.93
N PHE A 29 -5.63 4.97 3.28
CA PHE A 29 -4.61 4.57 4.24
C PHE A 29 -3.20 4.96 3.77
N MET A 30 -2.85 4.63 2.53
CA MET A 30 -1.53 4.95 1.94
C MET A 30 -1.31 6.47 1.85
N MET A 31 -2.35 7.25 1.60
CA MET A 31 -2.28 8.72 1.63
C MET A 31 -2.01 9.27 3.03
N GLN A 32 -2.55 8.64 4.08
CA GLN A 32 -2.35 9.07 5.47
C GLN A 32 -0.98 8.66 6.02
N ARG A 33 -0.58 7.40 5.82
CA ARG A 33 0.65 6.84 6.39
C ARG A 33 1.89 7.02 5.49
N ARG A 34 1.69 7.34 4.21
CA ARG A 34 2.70 7.54 3.14
C ARG A 34 3.55 6.31 2.79
N CYS A 35 3.83 5.44 3.75
CA CYS A 35 4.55 4.17 3.54
C CYS A 35 3.99 3.02 4.41
N ILE A 36 4.28 1.80 3.98
CA ILE A 36 4.04 0.55 4.74
C ILE A 36 5.33 -0.28 4.75
N GLU A 37 5.79 -0.64 5.93
CA GLU A 37 6.87 -1.62 6.12
C GLU A 37 6.40 -3.01 5.68
N VAL A 38 7.22 -3.72 4.89
CA VAL A 38 6.91 -5.08 4.40
C VAL A 38 6.49 -6.04 5.53
N PRO A 39 7.16 -6.10 6.70
CA PRO A 39 6.72 -6.97 7.79
C PRO A 39 5.31 -6.67 8.33
N ARG A 40 4.81 -5.44 8.16
CA ARG A 40 3.57 -4.95 8.77
C ARG A 40 2.38 -4.94 7.81
N ILE A 41 2.56 -5.43 6.59
CA ILE A 41 1.51 -5.41 5.56
C ILE A 41 0.30 -6.23 6.02
N GLY A 42 0.49 -7.42 6.58
CA GLY A 42 -0.59 -8.24 7.11
C GLY A 42 -1.43 -7.57 8.20
N GLU A 43 -0.79 -6.92 9.18
CA GLU A 43 -1.47 -6.13 10.23
C GLU A 43 -2.22 -4.94 9.64
N THR A 44 -1.55 -4.20 8.76
CA THR A 44 -2.15 -3.06 8.04
C THR A 44 -3.37 -3.53 7.24
N PHE A 45 -3.31 -4.77 6.75
CA PHE A 45 -4.40 -5.33 5.99
C PHE A 45 -5.62 -5.64 6.84
N LEU A 46 -5.41 -6.15 8.07
CA LEU A 46 -6.49 -6.30 9.04
C LEU A 46 -7.15 -4.98 9.41
N GLU A 47 -6.38 -3.89 9.57
CA GLU A 47 -6.94 -2.57 9.88
C GLU A 47 -7.95 -2.09 8.82
N PHE A 48 -7.77 -2.40 7.54
CA PHE A 48 -8.77 -2.05 6.52
C PHE A 48 -9.94 -3.06 6.46
N CYS A 49 -9.67 -4.35 6.73
CA CYS A 49 -10.67 -5.43 6.66
C CYS A 49 -11.74 -5.30 7.72
N ASN A 50 -11.34 -4.89 8.94
CA ASN A 50 -12.19 -4.89 10.13
C ASN A 50 -13.33 -3.84 10.10
N ASN A 51 -13.45 -3.07 9.02
CA ASN A 51 -14.60 -2.21 8.78
C ASN A 51 -15.83 -2.96 8.22
N ASP A 52 -15.72 -4.28 7.97
CA ASP A 52 -16.80 -5.16 7.48
C ASP A 52 -16.70 -6.57 8.11
N GLU A 53 -17.75 -7.01 8.83
CA GLU A 53 -17.80 -8.29 9.55
C GLU A 53 -17.55 -9.50 8.63
N ALA A 54 -18.01 -9.45 7.37
CA ALA A 54 -17.82 -10.53 6.40
C ALA A 54 -16.37 -10.69 5.94
N THR A 55 -15.57 -9.62 6.11
CA THR A 55 -14.16 -9.57 5.73
C THR A 55 -13.27 -9.97 6.91
N GLU A 56 -13.60 -9.55 8.14
CA GLU A 56 -12.85 -9.89 9.36
C GLU A 56 -12.65 -11.40 9.55
N GLU A 57 -13.71 -12.21 9.37
CA GLU A 57 -13.65 -13.67 9.57
C GLU A 57 -12.70 -14.34 8.56
N LYS A 58 -12.61 -13.80 7.34
CA LYS A 58 -11.75 -14.33 6.26
C LYS A 58 -10.30 -13.88 6.38
N THR A 59 -10.04 -12.78 7.08
CA THR A 59 -8.73 -12.14 7.09
C THR A 59 -7.98 -12.24 8.41
N ARG A 60 -8.59 -12.77 9.48
CA ARG A 60 -7.98 -12.97 10.82
C ARG A 60 -6.59 -13.63 10.83
N ASN A 61 -6.22 -14.41 9.82
CA ASN A 61 -4.91 -15.06 9.73
C ASN A 61 -3.83 -14.22 9.01
N LEU A 62 -4.14 -13.01 8.56
CA LEU A 62 -3.21 -12.11 7.86
C LEU A 62 -2.16 -11.49 8.79
N ASP A 63 -2.39 -11.43 10.11
CA ASP A 63 -1.39 -10.98 11.10
C ASP A 63 -0.12 -11.85 11.14
N LYS A 64 -0.20 -13.06 10.60
CA LYS A 64 0.87 -14.08 10.65
C LYS A 64 1.55 -14.31 9.30
N LEU A 65 1.45 -13.36 8.38
CA LEU A 65 2.14 -13.42 7.10
C LEU A 65 3.64 -13.18 7.30
N ASP A 66 4.46 -14.00 6.65
CA ASP A 66 5.89 -13.75 6.55
C ASP A 66 6.19 -12.63 5.53
N PRO A 67 7.42 -12.07 5.50
CA PRO A 67 7.76 -10.99 4.59
C PRO A 67 7.54 -11.31 3.09
N ASP A 68 7.73 -12.56 2.66
CA ASP A 68 7.52 -12.95 1.27
C ASP A 68 6.04 -12.97 0.91
N GLN A 69 5.20 -13.47 1.82
CA GLN A 69 3.76 -13.42 1.67
C GLN A 69 3.25 -11.99 1.64
N ASN A 70 3.75 -11.13 2.54
CA ASN A 70 3.45 -9.70 2.54
C ASN A 70 3.81 -9.02 1.21
N ARG A 71 5.00 -9.33 0.66
CA ARG A 71 5.41 -8.85 -0.68
C ARG A 71 4.46 -9.32 -1.77
N GLN A 72 4.08 -10.59 -1.77
CA GLN A 72 3.16 -11.15 -2.78
C GLN A 72 1.76 -10.53 -2.68
N ALA A 73 1.27 -10.36 -1.44
CA ALA A 73 0.00 -9.71 -1.14
C ALA A 73 -0.06 -8.31 -1.75
N MET A 74 0.99 -7.53 -1.49
CA MET A 74 1.09 -6.15 -1.94
C MET A 74 1.28 -6.04 -3.46
N LYS A 75 2.04 -6.95 -4.08
CA LYS A 75 2.15 -7.01 -5.55
C LYS A 75 0.81 -7.28 -6.23
N ALA A 76 0.01 -8.18 -5.66
CA ALA A 76 -1.30 -8.51 -6.21
C ALA A 76 -2.29 -7.35 -6.06
N LEU A 77 -2.32 -6.70 -4.89
CA LEU A 77 -3.12 -5.50 -4.66
C LEU A 77 -2.69 -4.37 -5.60
N ARG A 78 -1.38 -4.11 -5.69
CA ARG A 78 -0.77 -3.14 -6.61
C ARG A 78 -1.23 -3.37 -8.05
N LYS A 79 -1.19 -4.61 -8.54
CA LYS A 79 -1.64 -4.95 -9.90
C LYS A 79 -3.11 -4.57 -10.16
N ALA A 80 -3.96 -4.64 -9.15
CA ALA A 80 -5.37 -4.25 -9.27
C ALA A 80 -5.56 -2.72 -9.29
N ILE A 81 -4.72 -1.96 -8.57
CA ILE A 81 -4.88 -0.51 -8.38
C ILE A 81 -4.01 0.36 -9.29
N ASP A 82 -2.88 -0.15 -9.79
CA ASP A 82 -1.96 0.56 -10.68
C ASP A 82 -2.66 1.23 -11.88
N PRO A 83 -3.63 0.59 -12.58
CA PRO A 83 -4.34 1.24 -13.68
C PRO A 83 -5.13 2.49 -13.26
N MET A 84 -5.62 2.54 -12.02
CA MET A 84 -6.32 3.71 -11.48
C MET A 84 -5.32 4.79 -11.06
N LEU A 85 -4.23 4.40 -10.42
CA LEU A 85 -3.17 5.30 -9.96
C LEU A 85 -2.46 5.99 -11.13
N HIS A 86 -2.15 5.26 -12.20
CA HIS A 86 -1.51 5.82 -13.39
C HIS A 86 -2.33 6.93 -14.05
N ARG A 87 -3.67 6.84 -14.01
CA ARG A 87 -4.55 7.88 -14.57
C ARG A 87 -4.44 9.22 -13.83
N VAL A 88 -4.00 9.17 -12.57
CA VAL A 88 -3.82 10.35 -11.71
C VAL A 88 -2.35 10.64 -11.43
N GLY A 89 -1.42 10.06 -12.20
CA GLY A 89 0.03 10.29 -12.06
C GLY A 89 0.60 9.84 -10.71
N MET A 90 0.00 8.83 -10.09
CA MET A 90 0.46 8.22 -8.84
C MET A 90 0.93 6.78 -9.07
N TYR A 91 1.79 6.29 -8.19
CA TYR A 91 2.44 4.99 -8.30
C TYR A 91 2.70 4.40 -6.93
N ILE A 92 2.66 3.07 -6.82
CA ILE A 92 3.16 2.39 -5.62
C ILE A 92 4.50 1.76 -5.92
N VAL A 93 5.52 2.23 -5.22
CA VAL A 93 6.92 1.82 -5.40
C VAL A 93 7.40 1.00 -4.22
N HIS A 94 8.27 0.04 -4.52
CA HIS A 94 8.95 -0.76 -3.52
C HIS A 94 10.34 -0.19 -3.31
N ILE A 95 10.70 0.12 -2.07
CA ILE A 95 11.99 0.71 -1.70
C ILE A 95 12.64 -0.21 -0.65
N ALA A 96 13.86 -0.64 -0.92
CA ALA A 96 14.72 -1.25 0.08
C ALA A 96 15.59 -0.15 0.68
N ASP A 97 15.54 0.05 1.99
CA ASP A 97 16.43 0.98 2.67
C ASP A 97 17.79 0.28 2.90
N GLU A 98 18.79 0.72 2.14
CA GLU A 98 20.15 0.20 2.22
C GLU A 98 20.86 0.61 3.52
N TYR A 99 20.37 1.64 4.23
CA TYR A 99 20.95 2.18 5.46
C TYR A 99 20.31 1.60 6.73
N SER A 100 19.02 1.26 6.70
CA SER A 100 18.30 0.70 7.87
C SER A 100 18.11 -0.82 7.81
N ARG A 101 19.20 -1.57 8.06
CA ARG A 101 19.13 -2.98 8.51
C ARG A 101 18.17 -3.90 7.71
N ASN A 102 18.16 -3.80 6.37
CA ASN A 102 17.31 -4.59 5.47
C ASN A 102 15.79 -4.35 5.63
N MET A 103 15.35 -3.14 5.98
CA MET A 103 13.93 -2.82 5.92
C MET A 103 13.48 -2.45 4.51
N GLU A 104 12.34 -3.02 4.14
CA GLU A 104 11.69 -2.82 2.85
C GLU A 104 10.35 -2.13 3.06
N TYR A 105 10.02 -1.21 2.19
CA TYR A 105 8.83 -0.37 2.27
C TYR A 105 8.08 -0.36 0.95
N TRP A 106 6.76 -0.24 1.03
CA TRP A 106 5.91 0.17 -0.07
C TRP A 106 5.45 1.60 0.14
N VAL A 107 5.65 2.45 -0.86
CA VAL A 107 5.42 3.89 -0.76
C VAL A 107 4.48 4.33 -1.87
N LEU A 108 3.55 5.22 -1.54
CA LEU A 108 2.73 5.91 -2.53
C LEU A 108 3.49 7.14 -3.02
N ALA A 109 3.91 7.09 -4.28
CA ALA A 109 4.65 8.15 -4.96
C ALA A 109 3.76 8.86 -5.98
N SER A 110 4.12 10.09 -6.31
CA SER A 110 3.55 10.85 -7.42
C SER A 110 4.64 11.18 -8.44
N ASP A 111 4.25 11.36 -9.70
CA ASP A 111 5.14 11.98 -10.69
C ASP A 111 5.63 13.35 -10.18
N LEU A 112 6.90 13.70 -10.43
CA LEU A 112 7.45 15.02 -10.11
C LEU A 112 6.69 16.15 -10.82
N ASN A 113 6.01 15.83 -11.93
CA ASN A 113 5.08 16.74 -12.60
C ASN A 113 3.85 17.14 -11.74
N PHE A 114 3.62 16.48 -10.60
CA PHE A 114 2.59 16.85 -9.62
C PHE A 114 3.04 17.88 -8.57
N ALA A 115 4.34 18.22 -8.50
CA ALA A 115 4.83 19.23 -7.57
C ALA A 115 4.11 20.60 -7.69
N PRO A 116 3.78 21.11 -8.91
CA PRO A 116 2.95 22.30 -9.07
C PRO A 116 1.53 22.14 -8.50
N SER A 117 0.93 20.96 -8.63
CA SER A 117 -0.40 20.65 -8.11
C SER A 117 -0.40 20.52 -6.58
N LEU A 118 0.68 20.01 -5.99
CA LEU A 118 0.87 19.94 -4.53
C LEU A 118 1.05 21.34 -3.91
N LEU A 119 1.73 22.24 -4.61
CA LEU A 119 1.80 23.67 -4.25
C LEU A 119 0.42 24.34 -4.32
N GLN A 120 -0.34 24.09 -5.39
CA GLN A 120 -1.70 24.64 -5.53
C GLN A 120 -2.67 24.09 -4.47
N ALA A 121 -2.50 22.82 -4.07
CA ALA A 121 -3.30 22.20 -3.03
C ALA A 121 -2.85 22.57 -1.59
N GLY A 122 -1.79 23.39 -1.44
CA GLY A 122 -1.23 23.77 -0.15
C GLY A 122 -0.56 22.63 0.63
N SER A 123 -0.28 21.51 -0.05
CA SER A 123 0.37 20.33 0.54
C SER A 123 1.89 20.43 0.59
N LEU A 124 2.47 21.36 -0.17
CA LEU A 124 3.84 21.83 -0.05
C LEU A 124 3.86 23.35 -0.07
N GLN A 125 4.78 23.95 0.67
CA GLN A 125 5.15 25.34 0.52
C GLN A 125 6.26 25.50 -0.55
N LYS A 126 6.36 26.70 -1.12
CA LYS A 126 7.23 26.99 -2.27
C LYS A 126 8.72 26.80 -1.95
N ASP A 127 9.08 27.06 -0.71
CA ASP A 127 10.39 26.81 -0.10
C ASP A 127 10.65 25.33 0.16
N GLU A 128 9.65 24.57 0.61
CA GLU A 128 9.78 23.11 0.78
C GLU A 128 10.07 22.40 -0.55
N LEU A 129 9.52 22.89 -1.66
CA LEU A 129 9.75 22.33 -2.99
C LEU A 129 11.22 22.42 -3.46
N SER A 130 11.94 23.44 -2.99
CA SER A 130 13.35 23.66 -3.32
C SER A 130 14.26 22.59 -2.69
N MET A 131 13.81 21.92 -1.62
CA MET A 131 14.56 20.85 -0.96
C MET A 131 14.55 19.53 -1.74
N PHE A 132 13.64 19.37 -2.71
CA PHE A 132 13.50 18.16 -3.53
C PHE A 132 14.21 18.26 -4.89
N HIS A 133 14.86 19.40 -5.18
CA HIS A 133 15.74 19.51 -6.34
C HIS A 133 17.05 18.76 -6.05
N PHE A 134 17.10 17.51 -6.47
CA PHE A 134 18.35 16.77 -6.57
C PHE A 134 19.10 17.29 -7.80
N GLY A 135 20.07 18.17 -7.56
CA GLY A 135 21.10 18.54 -8.53
C GLY A 135 22.14 17.44 -8.70
#